data_AF-A0A212JMX0-F1
#
_entry.id   AF-A0A212JMX0-F1
#
_cell.length_a   1.000
_cell.length_b   1.000
_cell.length_c   1.000
_cell.angle_alpha   90.00
_cell.angle_beta   90.00
_cell.angle_gamma   90.00
#
_symmetry.space_group_name_H-M   'P 1'
#
loop_
_entity.id
_entity.type
_entity.pdbx_description
1 polymer ?
#
loop_
_entity_poly.entity_id
_entity_poly.type
_entity_poly.pdbx_seq_one_letter_code
_entity_poly.pdbx_strand_id
1 'polypeptide(L)' 'MGAKQKSSTNKKEGEITRSERTSVNQQAELILKNIKEKAGAVVRVAITSRTTIELPAYLSQAEVDARVENYLRLHASKI' A
#
# COMPACT_ATOMS: atom_id res chain seq x y z
N MET A 1 -4.63 45.87 38.26
CA MET A 1 -5.65 44.93 37.73
C MET A 1 -5.55 45.01 36.21
N GLY A 2 -5.06 44.06 35.41
CA GLY A 2 -4.91 42.62 35.52
C GLY A 2 -5.60 41.99 34.30
N ALA A 3 -4.85 41.65 33.23
CA ALA A 3 -5.23 40.79 32.09
C ALA A 3 -4.25 41.01 30.93
N LYS A 4 -3.72 40.03 30.18
CA LYS A 4 -3.77 38.57 30.19
C LYS A 4 -2.42 38.14 29.62
N GLN A 5 -1.71 37.25 30.32
CA GLN A 5 -0.53 36.57 29.80
C GLN A 5 -0.90 35.89 28.48
N LYS A 6 -0.12 36.17 27.44
CA LYS A 6 -0.13 35.39 26.21
C LYS A 6 0.41 34.02 26.59
N SER A 7 -0.45 33.01 26.65
CA SER A 7 -0.03 31.62 26.81
C SER A 7 0.72 31.25 25.54
N SER A 8 2.05 31.32 25.59
CA SER A 8 2.92 30.66 24.62
C SER A 8 2.62 29.17 24.74
N THR A 9 1.88 28.64 23.77
CA THR A 9 1.69 27.20 23.58
C THR A 9 3.07 26.59 23.37
N ASN A 10 3.67 26.07 24.44
CA ASN A 10 4.79 25.16 24.38
C ASN A 10 4.27 23.90 23.68
N LYS A 11 4.46 23.83 22.36
CA LYS A 11 4.29 22.58 21.63
C LYS A 11 5.42 21.66 22.10
N LYS A 12 5.07 20.66 22.91
CA LYS A 12 5.98 19.55 23.19
C LYS A 12 6.14 18.77 21.88
N GLU A 13 7.38 18.55 21.46
CA GLU A 13 7.68 17.63 20.36
C GLU A 13 7.01 16.29 20.65
N GLY A 14 6.08 15.89 19.77
CA GLY A 14 5.31 14.65 19.89
C GLY A 14 3.82 14.80 20.22
N GLU A 15 3.28 16.00 20.41
CA GLU A 15 1.84 16.19 20.59
C GLU A 15 1.08 16.05 19.26
N ILE A 16 0.68 14.81 18.95
CA ILE A 16 -0.17 14.51 17.78
C ILE A 16 -1.53 15.14 18.02
N THR A 17 -1.83 16.20 17.28
CA THR A 17 -3.13 16.87 17.34
C THR A 17 -4.25 15.92 16.90
N ARG A 18 -5.46 16.09 17.46
CA ARG A 18 -6.63 15.26 17.10
C ARG A 18 -6.89 15.24 15.58
N SER A 19 -6.59 16.35 14.91
CA SER A 19 -6.64 16.53 13.45
C SER A 19 -5.66 15.62 12.68
N GLU A 20 -4.43 15.46 13.17
CA GLU A 20 -3.44 14.58 12.54
C GLU A 20 -3.87 13.12 12.67
N ARG A 21 -4.41 12.72 13.83
CA ARG A 21 -4.96 11.36 14.02
C ARG A 21 -6.13 11.06 13.09
N THR A 22 -7.05 12.02 12.91
CA THR A 22 -8.17 11.85 11.97
C THR A 22 -7.70 11.77 10.51
N SER A 23 -6.68 12.55 10.14
CA SER A 23 -6.11 12.51 8.78
C SER A 23 -5.44 11.16 8.47
N VAL A 24 -4.66 10.62 9.41
CA VAL A 24 -4.04 9.30 9.26
C VAL A 24 -5.10 8.20 9.14
N ASN A 25 -6.15 8.24 9.95
CA ASN A 25 -7.25 7.28 9.87
C ASN A 25 -8.00 7.35 8.53
N GLN A 26 -8.26 8.56 8.02
CA GLN A 26 -8.88 8.75 6.72
C GLN A 26 -8.01 8.19 5.57
N GLN A 27 -6.69 8.40 5.64
CA GLN A 27 -5.76 7.81 4.68
C GLN A 27 -5.76 6.28 4.76
N ALA A 28 -5.76 5.70 5.95
CA ALA A 28 -5.84 4.25 6.14
C ALA A 28 -7.16 3.67 5.59
N GLU A 29 -8.29 4.33 5.83
CA GLU A 29 -9.59 3.92 5.27
C GLU A 29 -9.63 3.98 3.75
N LEU A 30 -9.02 5.00 3.13
CA LEU A 30 -8.92 5.11 1.68
C LEU A 30 -8.04 4.00 1.08
N ILE A 31 -6.91 3.69 1.71
CA ILE A 31 -6.05 2.57 1.30
C ILE A 31 -6.83 1.25 1.40
N LEU A 32 -7.52 1.00 2.51
CA LEU A 32 -8.33 -0.20 2.69
C LEU A 32 -9.48 -0.31 1.69
N LYS A 33 -10.13 0.81 1.34
CA LYS A 33 -11.14 0.85 0.27
C LYS A 33 -10.54 0.52 -1.09
N ASN A 34 -9.41 1.13 -1.43
CA ASN A 34 -8.73 0.86 -2.71
C ASN A 34 -8.29 -0.61 -2.81
N ILE A 35 -7.81 -1.19 -1.70
CA ILE A 35 -7.48 -2.62 -1.62
C ILE A 35 -8.72 -3.48 -1.81
N LYS A 36 -9.86 -3.14 -1.18
CA LYS A 36 -11.13 -3.86 -1.34
C LYS A 36 -11.69 -3.76 -2.75
N GLU A 37 -11.60 -2.61 -3.40
CA GLU A 37 -12.03 -2.42 -4.79
C GLU A 37 -11.15 -3.20 -5.77
N LYS A 38 -9.84 -3.26 -5.49
CA LYS A 38 -8.89 -4.07 -6.26
C LYS A 38 -8.88 -5.54 -5.86
N ALA A 39 -9.60 -5.93 -4.79
CA ALA A 39 -9.68 -7.32 -4.35
C ALA A 39 -10.46 -8.12 -5.40
N GLY A 40 -9.74 -8.92 -6.18
CA GLY A 40 -10.28 -9.68 -7.29
C GLY A 40 -9.92 -9.14 -8.67
N ALA A 41 -9.27 -7.98 -8.77
CA ALA A 41 -8.65 -7.57 -10.03
C ALA A 41 -7.39 -8.41 -10.26
N VAL A 42 -7.36 -9.12 -11.40
CA VAL A 42 -6.27 -10.03 -11.79
C VAL A 42 -5.73 -9.63 -13.15
N VAL A 43 -4.40 -9.64 -13.29
CA VAL A 43 -3.66 -9.45 -14.53
C VAL A 43 -3.09 -10.78 -14.96
N ARG A 44 -3.23 -11.09 -16.26
CA ARG A 44 -2.64 -12.27 -16.90
C ARG A 44 -1.25 -11.92 -17.41
N VAL A 45 -0.23 -12.54 -16.83
CA VAL A 45 1.16 -12.38 -17.25
C VAL A 45 1.59 -13.62 -18.00
N ALA A 46 1.94 -13.43 -19.28
CA ALA A 46 2.49 -14.50 -20.10
C ALA A 46 3.96 -14.72 -19.74
N ILE A 47 4.31 -15.94 -19.33
CA ILE A 47 5.69 -16.34 -19.02
C ILE A 47 6.34 -16.96 -20.26
N THR A 48 5.60 -17.81 -20.96
CA THR A 48 5.98 -18.38 -22.26
C THR A 48 4.81 -18.30 -23.22
N SER A 49 5.05 -18.66 -24.49
CA SER A 49 4.01 -18.75 -25.52
C SER A 49 2.87 -19.73 -25.18
N ARG A 50 3.08 -20.65 -24.23
CA ARG A 50 2.08 -21.63 -23.78
C ARG A 50 1.63 -21.45 -22.32
N THR A 51 2.39 -20.70 -21.52
CA THR A 51 2.17 -20.58 -20.08
C THR A 51 1.84 -19.14 -19.68
N THR A 52 0.66 -18.96 -19.08
CA THR A 52 0.19 -17.68 -18.53
C THR A 52 -0.16 -17.87 -17.07
N ILE A 53 0.18 -16.89 -16.21
CA ILE A 53 -0.15 -16.89 -14.79
C ILE A 53 -1.09 -15.74 -14.46
N GLU A 54 -2.02 -15.96 -13.53
CA GLU A 54 -2.91 -14.93 -13.01
C GLU A 54 -2.33 -14.34 -11.73
N LEU A 55 -2.04 -13.04 -11.77
CA LEU A 55 -1.46 -12.29 -10.66
C LEU A 55 -2.38 -11.14 -10.25
N PRO A 56 -2.46 -10.81 -8.95
CA PRO A 56 -3.26 -9.67 -8.52
C PRO A 56 -2.81 -8.35 -9.17
N ALA A 57 -3.77 -7.56 -9.66
CA ALA A 57 -3.53 -6.30 -10.39
C ALA A 57 -2.97 -5.16 -9.52
N TYR A 58 -3.02 -5.32 -8.20
CA TYR A 58 -2.46 -4.35 -7.26
C TYR A 58 -0.95 -4.53 -7.04
N LEU A 59 -0.35 -5.62 -7.55
CA LEU A 59 1.09 -5.84 -7.45
C LEU A 59 1.84 -4.83 -8.32
N SER A 60 2.97 -4.34 -7.80
CA SER A 60 3.92 -3.55 -8.59
C SER A 60 4.64 -4.42 -9.61
N GLN A 61 5.20 -3.79 -10.65
CA GLN A 61 5.95 -4.53 -11.68
C GLN A 61 7.11 -5.34 -11.09
N ALA A 62 7.81 -4.78 -10.09
CA ALA A 62 8.91 -5.48 -9.42
C ALA A 62 8.46 -6.76 -8.70
N GLU A 63 7.28 -6.74 -8.06
CA GLU A 63 6.72 -7.93 -7.40
C GLU A 63 6.21 -8.96 -8.42
N VAL A 64 5.68 -8.49 -9.55
CA VAL A 64 5.31 -9.34 -10.69
C VAL A 64 6.55 -10.05 -11.22
N ASP A 65 7.63 -9.33 -11.48
CA ASP A 65 8.88 -9.89 -12.00
C ASP A 65 9.49 -10.90 -11.03
N ALA A 66 9.51 -10.60 -9.73
CA ALA A 66 9.97 -11.53 -8.70
C ALA A 66 9.13 -12.83 -8.64
N ARG A 67 7.80 -12.73 -8.84
CA ARG A 67 6.93 -13.91 -8.93
C ARG A 67 7.17 -14.71 -10.21
N VAL A 68 7.39 -14.04 -11.33
CA VAL A 68 7.73 -14.70 -12.60
C VAL A 68 9.06 -15.44 -12.46
N GLU A 69 10.08 -14.81 -11.90
CA GLU A 69 11.38 -15.44 -11.66
C GLU A 69 11.26 -16.66 -10.72
N ASN A 70 10.48 -16.55 -9.64
CA ASN A 70 10.25 -17.67 -8.75
C ASN A 70 9.50 -18.82 -9.44
N TYR A 71 8.54 -18.51 -10.31
CA TYR A 71 7.87 -19.51 -11.15
C TYR A 71 8.87 -20.19 -12.08
N LEU A 72 9.73 -19.42 -12.76
CA LEU A 72 10.77 -19.95 -13.65
C LEU A 72 11.71 -20.90 -12.90
N ARG A 73 12.14 -20.52 -11.70
CA ARG A 73 13.01 -21.33 -10.85
C ARG A 73 12.35 -22.65 -10.42
N LEU A 74 11.08 -22.62 -10.04
CA LEU A 74 10.34 -23.80 -9.57
C LEU A 74 9.92 -24.74 -10.71
N HIS A 75 9.71 -24.19 -11.90
CA HIS A 75 9.18 -24.92 -13.05
C HIS A 75 10.16 -24.99 -14.22
N ALA A 76 11.46 -24.79 -13.97
CA ALA A 76 12.52 -24.75 -14.99
C ALA A 76 12.48 -25.92 -15.99
N SER A 77 12.05 -27.10 -15.56
CA SER A 77 11.94 -28.30 -16.41
C SER A 77 10.68 -28.38 -17.28
N LYS A 78 9.65 -27.56 -17.01
CA LYS A 78 8.36 -27.54 -17.70
C LYS A 78 8.19 -26.34 -18.64
N ILE A 79 9.19 -25.47 -18.67
CA ILE A 79 9.22 -24.24 -19.46
C ILE A 79 9.81 -24.54 -20.82
#